data_AF-A0A4Q6DUC8-F1
#
_entry.id   AF-A0A4Q6DUC8-F1
#
_cell.length_a   1.000
_cell.length_b   1.000
_cell.length_c   1.000
_cell.angle_alpha   90.00
_cell.angle_beta   90.00
_cell.angle_gamma   90.00
#
_symmetry.space_group_name_H-M   'P 1'
#
loop_
_entity.id
_entity.type
_entity.pdbx_description
1 polymer ?
#
loop_
_entity_poly.entity_id
_entity_poly.type
_entity_poly.pdbx_seq_one_letter_code
_entity_poly.pdbx_strand_id
1 'polypeptide(L)'
;MFSFFKKKSGKKKAATFNYDSIAVDMHSHVLPGIDDGAQTPDESVALIHQMIANGIKKIIATPHIMADYYKNTPETIGAALDILKAKLREEQID
;
A
#
# COMPACT_ATOMS: atom_id res chain seq x y z
N MET A 1 7.06 7.76 52.99
CA MET A 1 6.68 8.47 51.75
C MET A 1 6.76 7.44 50.62
N PHE A 2 5.61 6.83 50.27
CA PHE A 2 5.57 5.66 49.38
C PHE A 2 5.50 6.10 47.91
N SER A 3 6.52 5.75 47.11
CA SER A 3 6.53 5.96 45.67
C SER A 3 5.95 4.72 44.98
N PHE A 4 4.67 4.80 44.58
CA PHE A 4 3.90 3.66 44.06
C PHE A 4 3.65 3.64 42.55
N PHE A 5 4.30 4.50 41.73
CA PHE A 5 4.06 4.45 40.28
C PHE A 5 5.32 4.71 39.45
N LYS A 6 6.22 3.72 39.41
CA LYS A 6 7.19 3.62 38.31
C LYS A 6 6.45 3.08 37.08
N LYS A 7 5.87 3.98 36.28
CA LYS A 7 5.30 3.65 34.97
C LYS A 7 6.39 2.97 34.15
N LYS A 8 6.32 1.65 33.98
CA LYS A 8 7.17 0.92 33.03
C LYS A 8 6.84 1.46 31.64
N SER A 9 7.61 2.43 31.19
CA SER A 9 7.72 2.86 29.79
C SER A 9 8.41 1.73 28.99
N GLY A 10 7.83 0.53 29.01
CA GLY A 10 8.18 -0.50 28.05
C GLY A 10 7.56 -0.07 26.74
N LYS A 11 8.36 0.51 25.83
CA LYS A 11 7.97 0.63 24.42
C LYS A 11 7.46 -0.75 24.01
N LYS A 12 6.15 -0.91 23.76
CA LYS A 12 5.63 -2.13 23.16
C LYS A 12 6.44 -2.32 21.88
N LYS A 13 7.22 -3.39 21.78
CA LYS A 13 7.90 -3.71 20.50
C LYS A 13 6.78 -3.86 19.49
N ALA A 14 6.68 -2.92 18.55
CA ALA A 14 5.78 -3.08 17.42
C ALA A 14 6.12 -4.41 16.76
N ALA A 15 5.10 -5.22 16.46
CA ALA A 15 5.31 -6.41 15.67
C ALA A 15 5.92 -5.96 14.33
N THR A 16 7.17 -6.36 14.08
CA THR A 16 7.83 -6.10 12.81
C THR A 16 7.43 -7.23 11.87
N PHE A 17 6.50 -6.95 10.96
CA PHE A 17 6.16 -7.88 9.89
C PHE A 17 7.23 -7.77 8.80
N ASN A 18 7.78 -8.92 8.40
CA ASN A 18 8.67 -9.01 7.26
C ASN A 18 8.12 -10.09 6.32
N TYR A 19 7.83 -9.70 5.08
CA TYR A 19 7.26 -10.49 4.01
C TYR A 19 8.30 -10.94 2.97
N ASP A 20 9.61 -10.84 3.26
CA ASP A 20 10.71 -11.22 2.34
C ASP A 20 10.57 -12.64 1.77
N SER A 21 10.00 -13.58 2.54
CA SER A 21 9.78 -14.97 2.09
C SER A 21 8.65 -15.13 1.09
N ILE A 22 7.73 -14.15 1.02
CA ILE A 22 6.63 -14.11 0.05
C ILE A 22 7.01 -13.17 -1.09
N ALA A 23 7.45 -11.95 -0.77
CA ALA A 23 7.91 -10.88 -1.66
C ALA A 23 6.92 -10.37 -2.72
N VAL A 24 5.87 -11.12 -3.06
CA VAL A 24 4.88 -10.74 -4.08
C VAL A 24 3.51 -10.61 -3.41
N ASP A 25 2.93 -9.42 -3.49
CA ASP A 25 1.52 -9.22 -3.18
C ASP A 25 0.68 -9.50 -4.44
N MET A 26 -0.29 -10.39 -4.31
CA MET A 26 -1.15 -10.84 -5.41
C MET A 26 -2.50 -10.14 -5.45
N HIS A 27 -2.85 -9.36 -4.42
CA HIS A 27 -4.16 -8.71 -4.34
C HIS A 27 -4.03 -7.35 -3.66
N SER A 28 -4.10 -6.30 -4.46
CA SER A 28 -3.80 -4.95 -3.98
C SER A 28 -4.60 -3.87 -4.69
N HIS A 29 -5.12 -2.94 -3.90
CA HIS A 29 -5.89 -1.78 -4.32
C HIS A 29 -5.01 -0.52 -4.34
N VAL A 30 -3.92 -0.60 -5.12
CA VAL A 30 -2.90 0.45 -5.18
C VAL A 30 -3.13 1.45 -6.31
N LEU A 31 -4.03 1.17 -7.25
CA LEU A 31 -4.28 2.03 -8.40
C LEU A 31 -5.10 3.26 -7.95
N PRO A 32 -4.64 4.49 -8.25
CA PRO A 32 -5.23 5.68 -7.68
C PRO A 32 -6.62 5.99 -8.25
N GLY A 33 -7.60 6.16 -7.39
CA GLY A 33 -8.89 6.80 -7.68
C GLY A 33 -9.88 5.96 -8.50
N ILE A 34 -9.68 4.63 -8.57
CA ILE A 34 -10.54 3.75 -9.37
C ILE A 34 -11.40 2.79 -8.55
N ASP A 35 -11.13 2.67 -7.25
CA ASP A 35 -11.95 1.92 -6.29
C ASP A 35 -11.81 2.50 -4.87
N ASP A 36 -12.07 1.70 -3.84
CA ASP A 36 -11.93 2.06 -2.41
C ASP A 36 -10.50 1.98 -1.86
N GLY A 37 -9.52 1.69 -2.71
CA GLY A 37 -8.11 1.75 -2.38
C GLY A 37 -7.56 3.17 -2.26
N ALA A 38 -6.31 3.34 -2.71
CA ALA A 38 -5.68 4.65 -2.80
C ALA A 38 -6.49 5.59 -3.71
N GLN A 39 -6.74 6.83 -3.27
CA GLN A 39 -7.52 7.80 -4.04
C GLN A 39 -6.63 8.73 -4.87
N THR A 40 -5.35 8.88 -4.49
CA THR A 40 -4.38 9.74 -5.18
C THR A 40 -3.06 9.01 -5.45
N PRO A 41 -2.27 9.45 -6.46
CA PRO A 41 -0.96 8.85 -6.73
C PRO A 41 0.00 8.92 -5.53
N ASP A 42 -0.06 10.00 -4.74
CA ASP A 42 0.74 10.15 -3.53
C ASP A 42 0.34 9.15 -2.44
N GLU A 43 -0.96 8.88 -2.28
CA GLU A 43 -1.44 7.82 -1.37
C GLU A 43 -0.98 6.44 -1.83
N SER A 44 -1.02 6.16 -3.14
CA SER A 44 -0.50 4.91 -3.71
C SER A 44 0.98 4.72 -3.40
N VAL A 45 1.80 5.76 -3.59
CA VAL A 45 3.24 5.72 -3.28
C VAL A 45 3.48 5.51 -1.79
N ALA A 46 2.74 6.20 -0.92
CA ALA A 46 2.88 6.04 0.52
C ALA A 46 2.60 4.59 0.95
N LEU A 47 1.56 3.97 0.38
CA LEU A 47 1.24 2.56 0.60
C LEU A 47 2.35 1.63 0.08
N ILE A 48 2.83 1.86 -1.15
CA ILE A 48 3.91 1.07 -1.75
C ILE A 48 5.20 1.16 -0.92
N HIS A 49 5.56 2.33 -0.40
CA HIS A 49 6.71 2.46 0.50
C HIS A 49 6.59 1.61 1.76
N GLN A 50 5.39 1.55 2.37
CA GLN A 50 5.16 0.68 3.52
C GLN A 50 5.29 -0.79 3.13
N MET A 51 4.78 -1.18 1.96
CA MET A 51 4.90 -2.55 1.45
C MET A 51 6.38 -2.92 1.22
N ILE A 52 7.16 -2.03 0.60
CA ILE A 52 8.61 -2.19 0.41
C ILE A 52 9.33 -2.30 1.75
N ALA A 53 9.01 -1.43 2.71
CA ALA A 53 9.61 -1.46 4.05
C ALA A 53 9.33 -2.78 4.78
N ASN A 54 8.23 -3.46 4.45
CA ASN A 54 7.88 -4.77 4.98
C ASN A 54 8.34 -5.94 4.09
N GLY A 55 9.17 -5.73 3.07
CA GLY A 55 9.78 -6.80 2.25
C GLY A 55 9.00 -7.22 1.00
N ILE A 56 7.94 -6.51 0.62
CA ILE A 56 7.27 -6.71 -0.67
C ILE A 56 8.12 -6.10 -1.79
N LYS A 57 8.29 -6.86 -2.87
CA LYS A 57 9.10 -6.53 -4.05
C LYS A 57 8.29 -6.45 -5.33
N LYS A 58 7.08 -7.00 -5.35
CA LYS A 58 6.19 -6.97 -6.51
C LYS A 58 4.74 -6.90 -6.07
N ILE A 59 3.94 -6.10 -6.77
CA ILE A 59 2.50 -5.97 -6.53
C ILE A 59 1.76 -6.31 -7.81
N ILE A 60 0.74 -7.16 -7.71
CA ILE A 60 -0.26 -7.37 -8.75
C ILE A 60 -1.47 -6.53 -8.37
N ALA A 61 -1.71 -5.46 -9.12
CA ALA A 61 -2.89 -4.62 -8.91
C ALA A 61 -4.16 -5.38 -9.34
N THR A 62 -5.14 -5.44 -8.45
CA THR A 62 -6.41 -6.16 -8.66
C THR A 62 -7.59 -5.30 -8.23
N PRO A 63 -7.83 -4.16 -8.92
CA PRO A 63 -8.91 -3.26 -8.53
C PRO A 63 -10.27 -3.94 -8.69
N HIS A 64 -11.28 -3.41 -8.00
CA HIS A 64 -12.63 -3.94 -8.14
C HIS A 64 -13.19 -3.74 -9.55
N ILE A 65 -13.84 -4.78 -10.09
CA ILE A 65 -14.66 -4.69 -11.31
C ILE A 65 -16.08 -5.12 -10.92
N MET A 66 -16.96 -4.15 -10.77
CA MET A 66 -18.34 -4.32 -10.32
C MET A 66 -19.28 -3.48 -11.17
N ALA A 67 -20.22 -4.13 -11.85
CA ALA A 67 -21.09 -3.49 -12.84
C ALA A 67 -21.86 -2.27 -12.30
N ASP A 68 -22.25 -2.30 -11.02
CA ASP A 68 -23.10 -1.25 -10.43
C ASP A 68 -22.33 -0.23 -9.59
N TYR A 69 -21.05 -0.48 -9.28
CA TYR A 69 -20.30 0.35 -8.33
C TYR A 69 -18.94 0.77 -8.89
N TYR A 70 -18.03 -0.17 -9.11
CA TYR A 70 -16.72 0.08 -9.70
C TYR A 70 -16.67 -0.41 -11.14
N LYS A 71 -17.13 0.43 -12.08
CA LYS A 71 -17.21 0.13 -13.51
C LYS A 71 -15.84 0.18 -14.21
N ASN A 72 -14.83 -0.40 -13.58
CA ASN A 72 -13.48 -0.45 -14.12
C ASN A 72 -13.43 -1.34 -15.36
N THR A 73 -12.85 -0.81 -16.42
CA THR A 73 -12.60 -1.51 -17.68
C THR A 73 -11.09 -1.67 -17.86
N PRO A 74 -10.62 -2.53 -18.79
CA PRO A 74 -9.20 -2.61 -19.11
C PRO A 74 -8.57 -1.25 -19.41
N GLU A 75 -9.31 -0.35 -20.07
CA GLU A 75 -8.86 0.99 -20.41
C GLU A 75 -8.72 1.89 -19.17
N THR A 76 -9.69 1.91 -18.26
CA THR A 76 -9.61 2.76 -17.04
C THR A 76 -8.54 2.25 -16.08
N ILE A 77 -8.40 0.93 -15.96
CA ILE A 77 -7.33 0.28 -15.18
C ILE A 77 -5.97 0.63 -15.77
N GLY A 78 -5.81 0.54 -17.09
CA GLY A 78 -4.59 0.92 -17.79
C GLY A 78 -4.21 2.39 -17.56
N ALA A 79 -5.17 3.30 -17.65
CA ALA A 79 -4.94 4.72 -17.40
C ALA A 79 -4.48 5.00 -15.96
N ALA A 80 -5.11 4.37 -14.96
CA ALA A 80 -4.69 4.50 -13.56
C ALA A 80 -3.31 3.89 -13.30
N LEU A 81 -2.99 2.77 -13.97
CA LEU A 81 -1.66 2.17 -13.92
C LEU A 81 -0.59 3.10 -14.50
N ASP A 82 -0.87 3.78 -15.61
CA ASP A 82 0.07 4.72 -16.23
C ASP A 82 0.32 5.94 -15.34
N ILE A 83 -0.72 6.46 -14.69
CA ILE A 83 -0.61 7.52 -13.68
C ILE A 83 0.28 7.07 -12.53
N LEU A 84 0.02 5.89 -11.97
CA LEU A 84 0.82 5.35 -10.87
C LEU A 84 2.28 5.14 -11.29
N LYS A 85 2.53 4.54 -12.46
CA LYS A 85 3.89 4.34 -12.98
C LYS A 85 4.64 5.64 -13.22
N ALA A 86 3.96 6.69 -13.68
CA ALA A 86 4.58 8.01 -13.83
C ALA A 86 5.05 8.54 -12.47
N LYS A 87 4.18 8.46 -11.47
CA LYS A 87 4.51 8.88 -10.10
C LYS A 87 5.62 8.03 -9.48
N LEU A 88 5.62 6.71 -9.66
CA LEU A 88 6.69 5.84 -9.16
C LEU A 88 8.06 6.17 -9.78
N ARG A 89 8.12 6.53 -11.07
CA ARG A 89 9.36 6.98 -11.72
C ARG A 89 9.91 8.27 -11.11
N GLU A 90 9.04 9.21 -10.74
CA GLU A 90 9.45 10.46 -10.07
C GLU A 90 10.10 10.16 -8.71
N GLU A 91 9.56 9.17 -7.98
CA GLU A 91 10.03 8.71 -6.67
C GLU A 91 11.17 7.68 -6.76
N GLN A 92 11.62 7.34 -7.98
CA GLN A 92 12.69 6.36 -8.27
C GLN A 92 12.38 4.96 -7.73
N ILE A 93 11.11 4.55 -7.82
CA ILE A 93 10.63 3.20 -7.49
C ILE A 93 10.38 2.44 -8.79
N ASP A 94 10.88 1.20 -8.87
CA ASP A 94 10.68 0.26 -9.99
C ASP A 94 9.29 -0.38 -9.96
#